data_AF-A0A968LUQ2-F1
#
_entry.id   AF-A0A968LUQ2-F1
#
_cell.length_a   1.000
_cell.length_b   1.000
_cell.length_c   1.000
_cell.angle_alpha   90.00
_cell.angle_beta   90.00
_cell.angle_gamma   90.00
#
_symmetry.space_group_name_H-M   'P 1'
#
loop_
_entity.id
_entity.type
_entity.pdbx_description
1 polymer ?
#
loop_
_entity_poly.entity_id
_entity_poly.type
_entity_poly.pdbx_seq_one_letter_code
_entity_poly.pdbx_strand_id
1 'polypeptide(L)' 'MALERAYFNLLEIIADLYEEAENALDEENDNDASLLFAQADRLYITAENLESIIAEQRE' A
#
# COMPACT_ATOMS: atom_id res chain seq x y z
N MET A 1 11.36 -6.62 -13.84
CA MET A 1 12.37 -7.33 -13.01
C MET A 1 11.72 -7.83 -11.71
N ALA A 2 12.41 -8.63 -10.88
CA ALA A 2 11.84 -9.12 -9.61
C ALA A 2 11.37 -7.98 -8.69
N LEU A 3 12.13 -6.88 -8.66
CA LEU A 3 11.80 -5.66 -7.90
C LEU A 3 10.51 -4.99 -8.38
N GLU A 4 10.35 -4.87 -9.70
CA GLU A 4 9.16 -4.30 -10.32
C GLU A 4 7.90 -5.13 -10.06
N ARG A 5 8.02 -6.46 -10.08
CA ARG A 5 6.91 -7.34 -9.66
C ARG A 5 6.55 -7.13 -8.18
N ALA A 6 7.56 -6.98 -7.31
CA ALA A 6 7.32 -6.71 -5.91
C ALA A 6 6.63 -5.36 -5.69
N TYR A 7 7.03 -4.32 -6.44
CA TYR A 7 6.38 -3.01 -6.43
C TYR A 7 4.91 -3.09 -6.84
N PHE A 8 4.57 -3.77 -7.95
CA PHE A 8 3.18 -3.90 -8.38
C PHE A 8 2.32 -4.68 -7.37
N ASN A 9 2.83 -5.79 -6.85
CA ASN A 9 2.12 -6.54 -5.80
C ASN A 9 1.91 -5.70 -4.54
N LEU A 10 2.88 -4.84 -4.18
CA LEU A 10 2.75 -3.96 -3.03
C LEU A 10 1.67 -2.90 -3.26
N LEU A 11 1.58 -2.32 -4.47
CA LEU A 11 0.51 -1.38 -4.82
C LEU A 11 -0.88 -2.02 -4.75
N GLU A 12 -1.03 -3.27 -5.21
CA GLU A 12 -2.28 -4.02 -5.07
C GLU A 12 -2.65 -4.20 -3.59
N ILE A 13 -1.70 -4.64 -2.75
CA ILE A 13 -1.94 -4.79 -1.30
C ILE A 13 -2.32 -3.45 -0.64
N ILE A 14 -1.69 -2.35 -1.03
CA ILE A 14 -2.02 -1.02 -0.50
C ILE A 14 -3.45 -0.62 -0.88
N ALA A 15 -3.85 -0.86 -2.13
CA ALA A 15 -5.20 -0.57 -2.59
C ALA A 15 -6.24 -1.41 -1.83
N ASP A 16 -5.97 -2.71 -1.67
CA ASP A 16 -6.83 -3.63 -0.90
C ASP A 16 -6.97 -3.17 0.55
N LEU A 17 -5.88 -2.72 1.20
CA LEU A 17 -5.95 -2.21 2.57
C LEU A 17 -6.78 -0.94 2.71
N TYR A 18 -6.72 -0.03 1.73
CA TYR A 18 -7.59 1.15 1.72
C TYR A 18 -9.05 0.77 1.51
N GLU A 19 -9.35 -0.17 0.60
CA GLU A 19 -10.71 -0.65 0.38
C GLU A 19 -11.29 -1.31 1.64
N GLU A 20 -10.52 -2.19 2.29
CA GLU A 20 -10.96 -2.82 3.55
C GLU A 20 -11.08 -1.82 4.71
N ALA A 21 -10.28 -0.74 4.71
CA ALA A 21 -10.42 0.32 5.70
C ALA A 21 -11.75 1.09 5.53
N GLU A 22 -12.13 1.40 4.29
CA GLU A 22 -13.43 2.02 3.97
C GLU A 22 -14.59 1.06 4.32
N ASN A 23 -14.48 -0.22 4.01
CA ASN A 23 -15.48 -1.23 4.42
C ASN A 23 -15.62 -1.27 5.95
N ALA A 24 -14.53 -1.20 6.70
CA ALA A 24 -14.56 -1.17 8.15
C ALA A 24 -15.22 0.12 8.70
N LEU A 25 -15.08 1.26 8.02
CA LEU A 25 -15.82 2.49 8.37
C LEU A 25 -17.32 2.30 8.15
N ASP A 26 -17.72 1.70 7.04
CA ASP A 26 -19.13 1.40 6.73
C ASP A 26 -19.75 0.43 7.77
N GLU A 27 -18.94 -0.43 8.38
CA GLU A 27 -19.33 -1.34 9.47
C GLU A 27 -19.26 -0.72 10.88
N GLU A 28 -19.00 0.58 11.01
CA GLU A 28 -18.78 1.29 12.28
C GLU A 28 -17.63 0.69 13.13
N ASN A 29 -16.65 0.04 12.48
CA ASN A 29 -15.48 -0.56 13.10
C ASN A 29 -14.26 0.38 12.99
N ASP A 30 -14.33 1.51 13.68
CA ASP A 30 -13.32 2.59 13.65
C ASP A 30 -11.90 2.11 14.00
N ASN A 31 -11.78 1.09 14.86
CA ASN A 31 -10.49 0.54 15.27
C ASN A 31 -9.79 -0.16 14.11
N ASP A 32 -10.52 -1.03 13.39
CA ASP A 32 -9.94 -1.75 12.25
C ASP A 32 -9.70 -0.79 11.08
N ALA A 33 -10.63 0.13 10.81
CA ALA A 33 -10.43 1.18 9.80
C ALA A 33 -9.13 1.96 10.06
N SER A 34 -8.96 2.50 11.27
CA SER A 34 -7.77 3.27 11.64
C SER A 34 -6.48 2.44 11.53
N LEU A 35 -6.54 1.16 11.88
CA LEU A 35 -5.40 0.25 11.76
C LEU A 35 -5.04 0.02 10.28
N LEU A 36 -6.03 -0.26 9.44
CA LEU A 36 -5.84 -0.57 8.02
C LEU A 36 -5.31 0.65 7.25
N PHE A 37 -5.88 1.84 7.45
CA PHE A 37 -5.35 3.09 6.90
C PHE A 37 -3.88 3.30 7.29
N ALA A 38 -3.55 3.15 8.58
CA ALA A 38 -2.19 3.33 9.05
C ALA A 38 -1.18 2.32 8.47
N GLN A 39 -1.62 1.09 8.14
CA GLN A 39 -0.77 0.13 7.44
C GLN A 39 -0.61 0.49 5.96
N ALA A 40 -1.70 0.88 5.29
CA ALA A 40 -1.67 1.31 3.90
C ALA A 40 -0.71 2.50 3.70
N ASP A 41 -0.78 3.51 4.56
CA ASP A 41 0.13 4.68 4.56
C ASP A 41 1.61 4.27 4.67
N ARG A 42 1.93 3.36 5.59
CA ARG A 42 3.33 2.90 5.79
C ARG A 42 3.84 2.12 4.59
N LEU A 43 2.99 1.29 3.99
CA LEU A 43 3.34 0.53 2.80
C LEU A 43 3.46 1.45 1.59
N TYR A 44 2.66 2.51 1.48
CA TYR A 44 2.77 3.51 0.42
C TYR A 44 4.14 4.19 0.40
N ILE A 45 4.65 4.60 1.56
CA ILE A 45 6.03 5.14 1.68
C ILE A 45 7.06 4.11 1.19
N THR A 46 6.84 2.83 1.49
CA THR A 46 7.72 1.76 1.01
C THR A 46 7.65 1.60 -0.51
N ALA A 47 6.46 1.72 -1.11
CA ALA A 47 6.27 1.68 -2.55
C ALA A 47 6.96 2.85 -3.25
N GLU A 48 6.88 4.08 -2.72
CA GLU A 48 7.59 5.25 -3.26
C GLU A 48 9.12 5.04 -3.27
N ASN A 49 9.66 4.46 -2.19
CA ASN A 49 11.08 4.13 -2.15
C ASN A 49 11.49 3.09 -3.21
N LEU A 50 10.63 2.09 -3.44
CA LEU A 50 10.86 1.09 -4.48
C LEU A 50 10.78 1.69 -5.89
N GLU A 51 9.84 2.60 -6.12
CA GLU A 51 9.71 3.33 -7.39
C GLU A 51 10.98 4.11 -7.70
N SER A 52 11.51 4.84 -6.72
CA SER A 52 12.78 5.58 -6.87
C SER A 52 13.92 4.66 -7.29
N ILE A 53 14.08 3.51 -6.63
CA ILE A 53 15.14 2.54 -6.97
C ILE A 53 14.93 1.94 -8.36
N ILE A 54 13.69 1.63 -8.74
CA ILE A 54 13.36 1.10 -10.07
C ILE A 54 13.68 2.14 -11.15
N ALA A 55 13.40 3.42 -10.92
CA ALA A 55 13.73 4.51 -11.83
C ALA A 55 15.24 4.64 -12.02
N GLU A 56 16.02 4.65 -10.93
CA GLU A 56 17.49 4.71 -10.98
C GLU A 56 18.12 3.54 -11.75
N GLN A 57 17.52 2.34 -11.70
CA GLN A 57 18.02 1.17 -12.45
C GLN A 57 17.75 1.24 -13.97
N ARG A 58 16.91 2.18 -14.42
CA ARG A 58 16.51 2.33 -15.83
C ARG A 58 17.28 3.45 -16.55
N GLU A 59 17.96 4.31 -15.81
CA GLU A 59 18.89 5.32 -16.33
C GLU A 59 20.22 4.71 -16.77
#